data_AF-A0A523YI95-F1
#
_entry.id   AF-A0A523YI95-F1
#
_cell.length_a   1.000
_cell.length_b   1.000
_cell.length_c   1.000
_cell.angle_alpha   90.00
_cell.angle_beta   90.00
_cell.angle_gamma   90.00
#
_symmetry.space_group_name_H-M   'P 1'
#
loop_
_entity.id
_entity.type
_entity.pdbx_description
1 polymer ?
#
loop_
_entity_poly.entity_id
_entity_poly.type
_entity_poly.pdbx_seq_one_letter_code
_entity_poly.pdbx_strand_id
1 'polypeptide(L)'
;MANYPDALEDFKGNQLWNRVVCDCTLYYNYKDGGRLYLQPDIVVWNDPEDPDNPPDIVEGENFPVLWVCEIKYGKKKEDEWDIEKLKHLLDQEVANFGCWLDILFEFAQTGNGIAWDRKEKIWTCVARLPPRGSD
;
A
#
# COMPACT_ATOMS: atom_id res chain seq x y z
N MET A 1 -21.31 10.53 5.89
CA MET A 1 -19.94 10.23 6.33
C MET A 1 -19.69 8.76 6.00
N ALA A 2 -18.69 8.47 5.17
CA ALA A 2 -18.34 7.09 4.85
C ALA A 2 -17.68 6.45 6.08
N ASN A 3 -18.38 5.53 6.75
CA ASN A 3 -17.78 4.69 7.77
C ASN A 3 -16.94 3.64 7.05
N TYR A 4 -15.62 3.80 7.08
CA TYR A 4 -14.68 2.77 6.67
C TYR A 4 -14.50 1.85 7.90
N PRO A 5 -15.01 0.61 7.88
CA PRO A 5 -15.13 -0.24 9.07
C PRO A 5 -13.81 -0.58 9.79
N ASP A 6 -12.68 -0.24 9.17
CA ASP A 6 -11.33 -0.63 9.59
C ASP A 6 -10.37 0.56 9.63
N ALA A 7 -10.89 1.78 9.52
CA ALA A 7 -10.05 2.95 9.65
C ALA A 7 -9.65 3.16 11.12
N LEU A 8 -8.43 3.68 11.34
CA LEU A 8 -8.01 4.12 12.67
C LEU A 8 -8.98 5.17 13.23
N GLU A 9 -9.03 5.28 14.56
CA GLU A 9 -10.00 6.08 15.32
C GLU A 9 -10.13 7.54 14.84
N ASP A 10 -9.06 8.11 14.26
CA ASP A 10 -9.00 9.51 13.81
C ASP A 10 -9.13 9.73 12.29
N PHE A 11 -9.50 8.70 11.50
CA PHE A 11 -9.57 8.83 10.05
C PHE A 11 -10.72 9.75 9.57
N LYS A 12 -10.38 10.70 8.67
CA LYS A 12 -11.33 11.64 8.05
C LYS A 12 -11.49 11.35 6.55
N GLY A 13 -12.65 10.84 6.14
CA GLY A 13 -12.90 10.38 4.76
C GLY A 13 -12.84 11.41 3.62
N ASN A 14 -12.73 12.72 3.91
CA ASN A 14 -12.63 13.80 2.90
C ASN A 14 -11.36 14.67 3.11
N GLN A 15 -10.24 14.07 3.53
CA GLN A 15 -8.97 14.76 3.69
C GLN A 15 -8.23 14.86 2.34
N LEU A 16 -7.64 16.04 2.07
CA LEU A 16 -6.67 16.22 0.99
C LEU A 16 -5.30 15.76 1.50
N TRP A 17 -4.77 14.68 0.92
CA TRP A 17 -3.44 14.15 1.27
C TRP A 17 -2.42 14.65 0.26
N ASN A 18 -1.59 15.62 0.68
CA ASN A 18 -0.71 16.35 -0.24
C ASN A 18 0.59 15.58 -0.58
N ARG A 19 0.85 14.45 0.09
CA ARG A 19 2.13 13.74 0.04
C ARG A 19 1.95 12.31 -0.51
N VAL A 20 1.73 12.24 -1.82
CA VAL A 20 1.88 10.99 -2.59
C VAL A 20 3.34 10.90 -3.02
N VAL A 21 4.02 9.84 -2.60
CA VAL A 21 5.41 9.55 -2.99
C VAL A 21 5.40 8.22 -3.75
N CYS A 22 6.02 8.22 -4.92
CA CYS A 22 6.31 6.99 -5.62
C CYS A 22 7.72 6.51 -5.24
N ASP A 23 7.90 5.20 -5.11
CA ASP A 23 9.22 4.57 -4.89
C ASP A 23 9.93 5.06 -3.60
N CYS A 24 9.28 4.83 -2.45
CA CYS A 24 9.77 5.29 -1.14
C CYS A 24 10.15 4.12 -0.23
N THR A 25 11.36 4.14 0.34
CA THR A 25 11.78 3.13 1.32
C THR A 25 11.22 3.45 2.70
N LEU A 26 10.39 2.54 3.22
CA LEU A 26 9.85 2.53 4.56
C LEU A 26 10.70 1.65 5.47
N TYR A 27 11.14 2.18 6.60
CA TYR A 27 11.79 1.41 7.66
C TYR A 27 10.83 1.20 8.83
N TYR A 28 10.80 -0.02 9.40
CA TYR A 28 9.93 -0.33 10.53
C TYR A 28 10.50 -1.45 11.41
N ASN A 29 10.00 -1.54 12.64
CA ASN A 29 10.38 -2.58 13.59
C ASN A 29 9.54 -3.85 13.36
N TYR A 30 10.22 -5.00 13.32
CA TYR A 30 9.60 -6.32 13.25
C TYR A 30 9.40 -6.91 14.65
N LYS A 31 8.58 -7.98 14.76
CA LYS A 31 8.07 -8.54 16.02
C LYS A 31 9.13 -8.95 17.06
N ASP A 32 10.39 -9.03 16.67
CA ASP A 32 11.56 -9.42 17.48
C ASP A 32 12.53 -8.25 17.76
N GLY A 33 12.17 -7.02 17.40
CA GLY A 33 13.06 -5.85 17.46
C GLY A 33 14.02 -5.75 16.27
N GLY A 34 13.92 -6.65 15.29
CA GLY A 34 14.65 -6.54 14.03
C GLY A 34 14.15 -5.38 13.19
N ARG A 35 15.08 -4.61 12.59
CA ARG A 35 14.73 -3.51 11.69
C ARG A 35 14.55 -4.06 10.27
N LEU A 36 13.37 -3.89 9.70
CA LEU A 36 13.07 -4.25 8.32
C LEU A 36 12.86 -3.00 7.45
N TYR A 37 12.88 -3.21 6.15
CA TYR A 37 12.46 -2.23 5.17
C TYR A 37 11.60 -2.83 4.07
N LEU A 38 10.69 -2.00 3.54
CA LEU A 38 9.90 -2.23 2.35
C LEU A 38 10.01 -1.00 1.44
N GLN A 39 9.89 -1.17 0.14
CA GLN A 39 9.93 -0.06 -0.82
C GLN A 39 8.69 -0.12 -1.72
N PRO A 40 7.51 0.34 -1.22
CA PRO A 40 6.27 0.29 -2.00
C PRO A 40 6.34 1.19 -3.23
N ASP A 41 5.64 0.79 -4.29
CA ASP A 41 5.48 1.60 -5.50
C ASP A 41 4.83 2.95 -5.19
N ILE A 42 3.84 2.96 -4.28
CA ILE A 42 3.13 4.18 -3.89
C ILE A 42 2.96 4.21 -2.37
N VAL A 43 3.30 5.36 -1.78
CA VAL A 43 3.08 5.67 -0.37
C VAL A 43 2.33 6.99 -0.28
N VAL A 44 1.25 7.00 0.50
CA VAL A 44 0.52 8.22 0.89
C VAL A 44 0.78 8.45 2.37
N TRP A 45 1.47 9.54 2.67
CA TRP A 45 1.81 9.91 4.05
C TRP A 45 0.68 10.68 4.70
N ASN A 46 0.55 10.56 6.03
CA ASN A 46 -0.26 11.50 6.78
C ASN A 46 0.41 12.88 6.82
N ASP A 47 -0.37 13.90 7.11
CA ASP A 47 0.18 15.22 7.39
C ASP A 47 0.90 15.17 8.75
N PRO A 48 2.17 15.63 8.82
CA PRO A 48 2.84 15.81 10.11
C PRO A 48 2.11 16.89 10.93
N GLU A 49 2.21 16.80 12.26
CA GLU A 49 1.77 17.91 13.13
C GLU A 49 2.54 19.21 12.83
N ASP A 50 3.84 19.10 12.50
CA ASP A 50 4.68 20.20 12.03
C ASP A 50 5.18 19.95 10.59
N PRO A 51 4.61 20.62 9.58
CA PRO A 51 5.04 20.53 8.19
C PRO A 51 6.49 20.94 7.94
N ASP A 52 7.05 21.83 8.76
CA ASP A 52 8.39 22.39 8.60
C ASP A 52 9.47 21.51 9.25
N ASN A 53 9.08 20.63 10.17
CA ASN A 53 9.94 19.64 10.82
C ASN A 53 9.31 18.23 10.76
N PRO A 54 9.23 17.61 9.57
CA PRO A 54 8.70 16.26 9.46
C PRO A 54 9.61 15.26 10.20
N PRO A 55 9.03 14.30 10.95
CA PRO A 55 9.76 13.20 11.56
C PRO A 55 10.59 12.43 10.54
N ASP A 56 11.81 12.07 10.91
CA ASP A 56 12.69 11.29 10.06
C ASP A 56 12.21 9.82 10.03
N ILE A 57 11.93 9.30 8.83
CA ILE A 57 11.52 7.89 8.61
C ILE A 57 12.59 6.94 9.16
N VAL A 58 13.83 7.42 9.30
CA VAL A 58 14.98 6.66 9.75
C VAL A 58 15.09 6.56 11.29
N GLU A 59 14.52 7.49 12.06
CA GLU A 59 14.80 7.62 13.50
C GLU A 59 13.68 7.13 14.43
N GLY A 60 12.64 6.49 13.89
CA GLY A 60 11.84 5.54 14.67
C GLY A 60 10.64 6.11 15.41
N GLU A 61 10.10 7.24 14.97
CA GLU A 61 8.71 7.56 15.27
C GLU A 61 7.82 7.02 14.15
N ASN A 62 6.79 6.26 14.52
CA ASN A 62 5.78 5.71 13.62
C ASN A 62 5.12 6.85 12.85
N PHE A 63 5.74 7.32 11.77
CA PHE A 63 5.13 8.31 10.91
C PHE A 63 3.96 7.62 10.21
N PRO A 64 2.70 8.01 10.49
CA PRO A 64 1.57 7.18 10.11
C PRO A 64 1.44 7.23 8.59
N VAL A 65 1.72 6.10 7.96
CA VAL A 65 1.45 5.94 6.54
C VAL A 65 -0.06 5.78 6.40
N LEU A 66 -0.70 6.61 5.59
CA LEU A 66 -2.14 6.48 5.39
C LEU A 66 -2.46 5.33 4.46
N TRP A 67 -1.72 5.23 3.37
CA TRP A 67 -1.98 4.22 2.36
C TRP A 67 -0.69 3.77 1.67
N VAL A 68 -0.53 2.46 1.50
CA VAL A 68 0.58 1.86 0.76
C VAL A 68 0.06 0.99 -0.39
N CYS A 69 0.77 0.98 -1.50
CA CYS A 69 0.46 0.12 -2.62
C CYS A 69 1.71 -0.46 -3.28
N GLU A 70 1.60 -1.75 -3.60
CA GLU A 70 2.53 -2.51 -4.42
C GLU A 70 1.88 -2.86 -5.76
N ILE A 71 2.59 -2.66 -6.86
CA ILE A 71 2.14 -2.94 -8.22
C ILE A 71 2.97 -4.10 -8.74
N LYS A 72 2.30 -5.24 -8.95
CA LYS A 72 2.94 -6.46 -9.43
C LYS A 72 2.67 -6.64 -10.92
N TYR A 73 3.74 -6.91 -11.67
CA TYR A 73 3.71 -7.08 -13.12
C TYR A 73 4.04 -8.53 -13.48
N GLY A 74 3.02 -9.31 -13.81
CA GLY A 74 3.18 -10.72 -14.16
C GLY A 74 3.53 -11.60 -12.96
N LYS A 75 3.30 -12.91 -13.09
CA LYS A 75 3.42 -13.88 -12.00
C LYS A 75 4.90 -14.13 -11.62
N LYS A 76 5.50 -13.37 -10.72
CA LYS A 76 6.76 -13.77 -10.05
C LYS A 76 6.50 -14.15 -8.60
N LYS A 77 7.16 -15.22 -8.14
CA LYS A 77 7.09 -15.68 -6.74
C LYS A 77 7.77 -14.75 -5.75
N GLU A 78 8.73 -13.93 -6.21
CA GLU A 78 9.42 -12.93 -5.38
C GLU A 78 8.44 -11.86 -4.86
N ASP A 79 7.34 -11.64 -5.58
CA ASP A 79 6.28 -10.68 -5.23
C ASP A 79 5.49 -11.06 -3.97
N GLU A 80 5.52 -12.33 -3.55
CA GLU A 80 4.86 -12.78 -2.31
C GLU A 80 5.53 -12.17 -1.08
N TRP A 81 6.86 -11.96 -1.10
CA TRP A 81 7.59 -11.45 0.06
C TRP A 81 7.27 -9.97 0.34
N ASP A 82 7.14 -9.15 -0.69
CA ASP A 82 6.74 -7.75 -0.53
C ASP A 82 5.30 -7.63 -0.04
N ILE A 83 4.41 -8.52 -0.51
CA ILE A 83 3.04 -8.59 -0.03
C ILE A 83 3.01 -8.95 1.47
N GLU A 84 3.81 -9.93 1.90
CA GLU A 84 3.93 -10.28 3.32
C GLU A 84 4.47 -9.11 4.16
N LYS A 85 5.50 -8.40 3.67
CA LYS A 85 5.98 -7.17 4.33
C LYS A 85 4.90 -6.08 4.40
N LEU A 86 4.09 -5.93 3.35
CA LEU A 86 2.99 -4.95 3.33
C LEU A 86 1.91 -5.32 4.35
N LYS A 87 1.53 -6.60 4.46
CA LYS A 87 0.63 -7.07 5.52
C LYS A 87 1.21 -6.78 6.91
N HIS A 88 2.52 -6.96 7.08
CA HIS A 88 3.18 -6.65 8.34
C HIS A 88 3.13 -5.16 8.70
N LEU A 89 3.27 -4.25 7.74
CA LEU A 89 3.09 -2.82 7.99
C LEU A 89 1.70 -2.50 8.55
N LEU A 90 0.66 -3.15 8.01
CA LEU A 90 -0.72 -2.99 8.47
C LEU A 90 -0.96 -3.63 9.84
N ASP A 91 -0.30 -4.75 10.12
CA ASP A 91 -0.39 -5.43 11.43
C ASP A 91 0.35 -4.71 12.55
N GLN A 92 1.40 -3.95 12.21
CA GLN A 92 2.13 -3.11 13.16
C GLN A 92 1.58 -1.69 13.25
N GLU A 93 0.45 -1.41 12.57
CA GLU A 93 -0.19 -0.08 12.54
C GLU A 93 0.76 1.03 12.06
N VAL A 94 1.76 0.65 11.24
CA VAL A 94 2.65 1.59 10.55
C VAL A 94 1.90 2.22 9.37
N ALA A 95 0.99 1.46 8.75
CA ALA A 95 0.11 1.92 7.70
C ALA A 95 -1.38 1.66 8.02
N ASN A 96 -2.27 2.59 7.66
CA ASN A 96 -3.71 2.45 7.89
C ASN A 96 -4.39 1.55 6.85
N PHE A 97 -3.98 1.71 5.59
CA PHE A 97 -4.54 0.99 4.47
C PHE A 97 -3.43 0.46 3.58
N GLY A 98 -3.66 -0.71 2.99
CA GLY A 98 -2.74 -1.27 2.02
C GLY A 98 -3.50 -1.96 0.91
N CYS A 99 -2.95 -1.90 -0.30
CA CYS A 99 -3.36 -2.79 -1.36
C CYS A 99 -2.17 -3.32 -2.15
N TRP A 100 -2.40 -4.37 -2.92
CA TRP A 100 -1.57 -4.65 -4.08
C TRP A 100 -2.41 -4.73 -5.34
N LEU A 101 -1.82 -4.27 -6.44
CA LEU A 101 -2.39 -4.29 -7.78
C LEU A 101 -1.65 -5.34 -8.61
N ASP A 102 -2.32 -6.42 -8.97
CA ASP A 102 -1.82 -7.44 -9.91
C ASP A 102 -2.24 -7.06 -11.34
N ILE A 103 -1.25 -6.74 -12.18
CA ILE A 103 -1.47 -6.39 -13.58
C ILE A 103 -1.21 -7.63 -14.45
N LEU A 104 -2.30 -8.15 -15.02
CA LEU A 104 -2.30 -9.30 -15.91
C LEU A 104 -2.46 -8.85 -17.37
N PHE A 105 -1.49 -9.19 -18.22
CA PHE A 105 -1.55 -8.92 -19.65
C PHE A 105 -2.29 -10.04 -20.41
N GLU A 106 -3.57 -10.22 -20.09
CA GLU A 106 -4.47 -11.20 -20.71
C GLU A 106 -5.81 -10.54 -21.10
N PHE A 107 -6.40 -10.97 -22.21
CA PHE A 107 -7.75 -10.53 -22.57
C PHE A 107 -8.74 -11.00 -21.49
N ALA A 108 -9.56 -10.08 -20.98
CA ALA A 108 -10.68 -10.43 -20.13
C ALA A 108 -11.68 -11.28 -20.95
N GLN A 109 -11.72 -12.59 -20.70
CA GLN A 109 -12.52 -13.52 -21.51
C GLN A 109 -14.03 -13.29 -21.35
N THR A 110 -14.46 -12.83 -20.17
CA THR A 110 -15.84 -12.39 -19.86
C THR A 110 -15.81 -11.49 -18.61
N GLY A 111 -16.36 -10.27 -18.68
CA GLY A 111 -16.55 -9.40 -17.51
C GLY A 111 -15.48 -8.31 -17.28
N ASN A 112 -15.68 -7.56 -16.17
CA ASN A 112 -14.95 -6.33 -15.82
C ASN A 112 -13.42 -6.50 -15.88
N GLY A 113 -12.75 -5.59 -16.59
CA GLY A 113 -11.28 -5.55 -16.68
C GLY A 113 -10.57 -5.22 -15.36
N ILE A 114 -11.32 -4.89 -14.31
CA ILE A 114 -10.83 -4.61 -12.96
C ILE A 114 -11.69 -5.41 -11.97
N ALA A 115 -11.05 -6.14 -11.07
CA ALA A 115 -11.70 -6.85 -9.98
C ALA A 115 -11.02 -6.51 -8.64
N TRP A 116 -11.82 -6.18 -7.63
CA TRP A 116 -11.35 -5.93 -6.27
C TRP A 116 -11.77 -7.07 -5.35
N ASP A 117 -10.85 -7.49 -4.50
CA ASP A 117 -11.08 -8.46 -3.42
C ASP A 117 -10.42 -7.92 -2.15
N ARG A 118 -10.85 -8.41 -0.99
CA ARG A 118 -10.22 -8.10 0.28
C ARG A 118 -9.87 -9.39 1.00
N LYS A 119 -8.59 -9.54 1.30
CA LYS A 119 -8.06 -10.65 2.10
C LYS A 119 -7.50 -10.07 3.37
N GLU A 120 -8.08 -10.43 4.52
CA GLU A 120 -7.64 -9.92 5.82
C GLU A 120 -7.69 -8.38 5.89
N LYS A 121 -6.57 -7.72 6.21
CA LYS A 121 -6.43 -6.25 6.30
C LYS A 121 -6.05 -5.56 4.99
N ILE A 122 -5.82 -6.31 3.93
CA ILE A 122 -5.20 -5.81 2.70
C ILE A 122 -6.16 -5.98 1.51
N TRP A 123 -6.23 -4.95 0.68
CA TRP A 123 -7.02 -4.98 -0.55
C TRP A 123 -6.20 -5.57 -1.70
N THR A 124 -6.85 -6.33 -2.56
CA THR A 124 -6.26 -6.86 -3.77
C THR A 124 -7.04 -6.33 -4.96
N CYS A 125 -6.34 -5.75 -5.92
CA CYS A 125 -6.91 -5.39 -7.22
C CYS A 125 -6.26 -6.24 -8.29
N VAL A 126 -7.06 -6.82 -9.18
CA VAL A 126 -6.58 -7.48 -10.39
C VAL A 126 -7.04 -6.66 -11.58
N ALA A 127 -6.09 -6.11 -12.33
CA ALA A 127 -6.33 -5.38 -13.57
C ALA A 127 -5.89 -6.24 -14.77
N ARG A 128 -6.83 -6.54 -15.67
CA ARG A 128 -6.57 -7.26 -16.92
C ARG A 128 -6.44 -6.29 -18.07
N LEU A 129 -5.25 -6.23 -18.67
CA LEU A 129 -4.93 -5.37 -19.80
C LEU A 129 -4.69 -6.23 -21.05
N PRO A 130 -5.07 -5.76 -22.25
CA PRO A 130 -4.69 -6.43 -23.49
C PRO A 130 -3.16 -6.50 -23.61
N PRO A 131 -2.60 -7.57 -24.21
CA PRO A 131 -1.17 -7.68 -24.48
C PRO A 131 -0.67 -6.48 -25.29
N ARG A 132 0.51 -5.93 -24.96
CA ARG A 132 1.13 -4.88 -25.77
C ARG A 132 1.50 -5.46 -27.14
N GLY A 133 0.90 -4.94 -28.22
CA GLY A 133 1.22 -5.33 -29.60
C GLY A 133 0.05 -5.88 -30.44
N SER A 134 -1.20 -5.60 -30.09
CA SER A 134 -2.39 -5.97 -30.87
C SER A 134 -2.92 -4.84 -31.77
N ASP A 135 -2.05 -3.95 -32.24
CA ASP A 135 -2.32 -3.06 -33.38
C ASP A 135 -1.83 -3.70 -34.69
#